data_AF-A0A0F8UMJ4-F1
#
_entry.id   AF-A0A0F8UMJ4-F1
#
_cell.length_a   1.000
_cell.length_b   1.000
_cell.length_c   1.000
_cell.angle_alpha   90.00
_cell.angle_beta   90.00
_cell.angle_gamma   90.00
#
_symmetry.space_group_name_H-M   'P 1'
#
loop_
_entity.id
_entity.type
_entity.pdbx_description
1 polymer ?
#
loop_
_entity_poly.entity_id
_entity_poly.type
_entity_poly.pdbx_seq_one_letter_code
_entity_poly.pdbx_strand_id
1 'polypeptide(L)' 'AKAEFRERRYKDDETSKYEVTVIDAPGHRDFIKNMITGTSQADCAILIIASGTGEFEAGISKDGQTRE' A
#
# COMPACT_ATOMS: atom_id res chain seq x y z
N ALA A 1 -8.59 -9.75 13.08
CA ALA A 1 -7.49 -8.85 13.46
C ALA A 1 -7.81 -7.47 12.91
N LYS A 2 -7.65 -6.39 13.69
CA LYS A 2 -7.79 -5.02 13.16
C LYS A 2 -6.58 -4.75 12.27
N ALA A 3 -6.81 -4.42 11.01
CA ALA A 3 -5.74 -3.98 10.13
C ALA A 3 -5.55 -2.48 10.36
N GLU A 4 -4.49 -2.13 11.08
CA GLU A 4 -4.14 -0.75 11.42
C GLU A 4 -3.00 -0.29 10.52
N PHE A 5 -2.96 1.02 10.25
CA PHE A 5 -1.86 1.64 9.54
C PHE A 5 -0.55 1.47 10.27
N ARG A 6 0.51 1.16 9.53
CA ARG A 6 1.88 1.20 10.05
C ARG A 6 2.66 2.27 9.31
N GLU A 7 3.03 3.32 10.04
CA GLU A 7 3.99 4.32 9.60
C GLU A 7 5.39 3.88 10.06
N ARG A 8 6.35 3.83 9.13
CA ARG A 8 7.77 3.69 9.47
C ARG A 8 8.59 4.73 8.73
N ARG A 9 9.40 5.45 9.50
CA ARG A 9 10.35 6.44 8.97
C ARG A 9 11.71 5.79 8.81
N TYR A 10 12.26 5.93 7.61
CA TYR A 10 13.59 5.49 7.28
C TYR A 10 14.44 6.72 6.97
N LYS A 11 15.52 6.83 7.73
CA LYS A 11 16.57 7.81 7.52
C LYS A 11 17.85 7.02 7.34
N ASP A 12 18.38 7.06 6.13
CA ASP A 12 19.65 6.43 5.83
C ASP A 12 20.79 7.40 6.18
N ASP A 13 21.71 6.96 7.03
CA ASP A 13 22.82 7.80 7.50
C ASP A 13 23.89 8.00 6.41
N GLU A 14 23.95 7.12 5.39
CA GLU A 14 24.94 7.17 4.30
C GLU A 14 24.46 7.98 3.08
N THR A 15 23.15 8.07 2.85
CA THR A 15 22.52 8.84 1.77
C THR A 15 21.69 9.98 2.35
N SER A 16 22.37 11.03 2.81
CA SER A 16 21.82 12.15 3.59
C SER A 16 20.83 13.08 2.88
N LYS A 17 20.13 12.64 1.83
CA LYS A 17 19.37 13.53 0.94
C LYS A 17 17.85 13.37 1.03
N TYR A 18 17.34 12.24 1.53
CA TYR A 18 15.90 11.98 1.58
C TYR A 18 15.51 11.23 2.87
N GLU A 19 14.50 11.74 3.57
CA GLU A 19 13.78 11.02 4.62
C GLU A 19 12.54 10.40 3.99
N VAL A 20 12.38 9.08 4.11
CA VAL A 20 11.28 8.35 3.48
C VAL A 20 10.39 7.77 4.55
N THR A 21 9.10 8.10 4.48
CA THR A 21 8.06 7.51 5.33
C THR A 21 7.28 6.50 4.53
N VAL A 22 7.27 5.25 4.98
CA VAL A 22 6.49 4.17 4.38
C VAL A 22 5.19 4.01 5.17
N ILE A 23 4.07 4.12 4.45
CA ILE A 23 2.72 3.90 4.98
C ILE A 23 2.24 2.55 4.46
N ASP A 24 2.07 1.58 5.37
CA ASP A 24 1.49 0.27 5.05
C ASP A 24 -0.03 0.35 5.18
N ALA A 25 -0.72 0.24 4.04
CA ALA A 25 -2.17 0.32 3.95
C ALA A 25 -2.79 -1.08 3.77
N PRO A 26 -3.83 -1.44 4.53
CA PRO A 26 -4.44 -2.76 4.45
C PRO A 26 -5.21 -2.97 3.14
N GLY A 27 -4.98 -4.13 2.51
CA GLY A 27 -5.55 -4.45 1.21
C GLY A 27 -7.02 -4.90 1.23
N HIS A 28 -7.59 -5.37 2.34
CA HIS A 28 -8.94 -5.96 2.37
C HIS A 28 -10.07 -4.92 2.21
N ARG A 29 -11.18 -5.29 1.56
CA ARG A 29 -12.29 -4.38 1.17
C ARG A 29 -12.83 -3.55 2.32
N ASP A 30 -12.93 -4.14 3.50
CA ASP A 30 -13.43 -3.47 4.71
C ASP A 30 -12.56 -2.28 5.16
N PHE A 31 -11.32 -2.18 4.67
CA PHE A 31 -10.36 -1.15 5.07
C PHE A 31 -10.02 -0.15 3.95
N ILE A 32 -10.78 -0.09 2.86
CA ILE A 32 -10.59 0.89 1.77
C ILE A 32 -10.63 2.33 2.32
N LYS A 33 -11.56 2.63 3.24
CA LYS A 33 -11.64 3.95 3.88
C LYS A 33 -10.39 4.31 4.67
N ASN A 34 -9.81 3.30 5.33
CA ASN A 34 -8.54 3.48 6.01
C ASN A 34 -7.51 3.83 4.94
N MET A 35 -7.29 2.96 3.93
CA MET A 35 -6.34 3.17 2.83
C MET A 35 -6.38 4.60 2.26
N ILE A 36 -7.55 5.10 1.88
CA ILE A 36 -7.73 6.47 1.33
C ILE A 36 -7.20 7.54 2.30
N THR A 37 -7.50 7.41 3.59
CA THR A 37 -7.08 8.38 4.62
C THR A 37 -5.57 8.37 4.84
N GLY A 38 -4.93 7.20 4.77
CA GLY A 38 -3.47 7.06 4.89
C GLY A 38 -2.73 7.54 3.65
N THR A 39 -3.19 7.16 2.46
CA THR A 39 -2.58 7.55 1.18
C THR A 39 -2.73 9.05 0.89
N SER A 40 -3.73 9.73 1.47
CA SER A 40 -3.87 11.19 1.35
C SER A 40 -2.66 11.98 1.88
N GLN A 41 -1.81 11.37 2.70
CA GLN A 41 -0.59 12.00 3.24
C GLN A 41 0.66 11.62 2.43
N ALA A 42 0.54 10.73 1.44
CA ALA A 42 1.66 10.26 0.64
C ALA A 42 1.78 11.05 -0.67
N ASP A 43 3.01 11.42 -1.02
CA ASP A 43 3.30 12.08 -2.30
C ASP A 43 3.39 11.09 -3.48
N CYS A 44 3.68 9.82 -3.18
CA CYS A 44 3.89 8.76 -4.15
C CYS A 44 3.29 7.43 -3.64
N ALA A 45 2.79 6.61 -4.55
CA ALA A 45 2.25 5.29 -4.24
C ALA A 45 3.05 4.19 -4.94
N ILE A 46 3.24 3.06 -4.24
CA ILE A 46 3.84 1.84 -4.80
C ILE A 46 2.73 0.81 -4.94
N LEU A 47 2.50 0.35 -6.17
CA LEU A 47 1.55 -0.73 -6.46
C LEU A 47 2.31 -2.05 -6.56
N ILE A 48 1.93 -3.03 -5.74
CA ILE A 48 2.46 -4.40 -5.78
C ILE A 48 1.41 -5.30 -6.40
N ILE A 49 1.80 -6.06 -7.42
CA ILE A 49 0.92 -6.99 -8.13
C ILE A 49 1.44 -8.42 -7.95
N ALA A 50 0.55 -9.34 -7.57
CA ALA A 50 0.87 -10.75 -7.49
C ALA A 50 1.12 -11.30 -8.91
N SER A 51 2.21 -12.06 -9.07
CA SER A 51 2.58 -12.69 -10.35
C SER A 51 2.06 -14.13 -10.49
N GLY A 52 1.39 -14.67 -9.46
CA GLY A 52 0.88 -16.04 -9.48
C GLY A 52 -0.30 -16.21 -10.44
N THR A 53 -0.31 -17.32 -11.17
CA THR A 53 -1.44 -17.68 -12.04
C THR A 53 -2.69 -17.91 -11.19
N GLY A 54 -3.78 -17.20 -11.51
CA GLY A 54 -5.03 -17.17 -10.74
C GLY A 54 -5.10 -16.00 -9.75
N GLU A 55 -3.99 -15.64 -9.11
CA GLU A 55 -3.92 -14.50 -8.18
C GLU A 55 -3.87 -13.16 -8.93
N PHE A 56 -3.11 -13.11 -10.03
CA PHE A 56 -3.07 -11.96 -10.92
C PHE A 56 -4.45 -11.67 -11.53
N GLU A 57 -5.09 -12.71 -12.08
CA GLU A 57 -6.40 -12.62 -12.71
C GLU A 57 -7.49 -12.22 -11.70
N ALA A 58 -7.43 -12.74 -10.47
CA ALA A 58 -8.33 -12.34 -9.40
C ALA A 58 -8.13 -10.87 -9.00
N GLY A 59 -6.89 -10.42 -8.87
CA GLY A 59 -6.53 -9.05 -8.50
C GLY A 59 -6.92 -7.99 -9.54
N ILE A 60 -6.88 -8.32 -10.83
CA ILE A 60 -7.23 -7.41 -11.94
C ILE A 60 -8.69 -7.53 -12.42
N SER A 61 -9.43 -8.50 -11.88
CA SER A 61 -10.84 -8.71 -12.20
C SER A 61 -11.68 -7.46 -11.87
N LYS A 62 -12.94 -7.39 -12.36
CA LYS A 62 -13.83 -6.26 -12.06
C LYS A 62 -14.07 -6.06 -10.56
N ASP A 63 -13.93 -7.13 -9.79
CA ASP A 63 -14.08 -7.16 -8.34
C ASP A 63 -12.73 -7.13 -7.60
N GLY A 64 -11.62 -7.14 -8.34
CA GLY A 64 -10.27 -7.21 -7.81
C GLY A 64 -9.80 -5.87 -7.25
N GLN A 65 -9.16 -5.91 -6.09
CA GLN A 65 -8.74 -4.70 -5.36
C GLN A 65 -7.48 -4.06 -5.94
N THR A 66 -6.68 -4.79 -6.71
CA THR A 66 -5.49 -4.25 -7.38
C THR A 66 -5.87 -3.33 -8.55
N ARG A 67 -7.10 -3.48 -9.07
CA ARG A 67 -7.66 -2.63 -10.12
C ARG A 67 -8.36 -1.36 -9.59
N GLU A 68 -8.92 -1.44 -8.39
CA GLU A 68 -9.67 -0.36 -7.72
C GLU A 68 -8.73 0.73 -7.21
#